data_AF-A0A093WNM1-F1
#
_entry.id   AF-A0A093WNM1-F1
#
_cell.length_a   1.000
_cell.length_b   1.000
_cell.length_c   1.000
_cell.angle_alpha   90.00
_cell.angle_beta   90.00
_cell.angle_gamma   90.00
#
_symmetry.space_group_name_H-M   'P 1'
#
loop_
_entity.id
_entity.type
_entity.pdbx_description
1 polymer ?
#
loop_
_entity_poly.entity_id
_entity_poly.type
_entity_poly.pdbx_seq_one_letter_code
_entity_poly.pdbx_strand_id
1 'polypeptide(L)' 'MKHLKMANNLQILILAAGKGTRMNSDTPKVLHKVAGSSMIDHVIQKAKLLNPSKISIMINKNLLVLKNNIPIFNC' A
#
# COMPACT_ATOMS: atom_id res chain seq x y z
N MET A 1 12.42 10.64 -34.26
CA MET A 1 11.15 10.96 -33.58
C MET A 1 11.37 10.79 -32.07
N LYS A 2 11.33 11.88 -31.30
CA LYS A 2 11.46 11.82 -29.83
C LYS A 2 10.11 11.33 -29.28
N HIS A 3 10.09 10.16 -28.65
CA HIS A 3 8.92 9.69 -27.92
C HIS A 3 8.71 10.65 -26.74
N LEU A 4 7.72 11.56 -26.84
CA LEU A 4 7.29 12.38 -25.71
C LEU A 4 6.64 11.46 -24.70
N LYS A 5 7.41 11.04 -23.69
CA LYS A 5 6.89 10.43 -22.48
C LYS A 5 6.10 11.53 -21.75
N MET A 6 4.78 11.56 -21.94
CA MET A 6 3.92 12.40 -21.12
C MET A 6 4.16 12.04 -19.65
N ALA A 7 4.49 13.03 -18.82
CA ALA A 7 4.67 12.80 -17.40
C ALA A 7 3.35 12.28 -16.81
N ASN A 8 3.34 11.02 -16.37
CA ASN A 8 2.15 10.44 -15.76
C ASN A 8 1.97 11.04 -14.37
N ASN A 9 1.23 12.15 -14.26
CA ASN A 9 1.06 12.91 -13.02
C ASN A 9 0.16 12.21 -11.98
N LEU A 10 -0.18 10.93 -12.19
CA LEU A 10 -0.98 10.14 -11.27
C LEU A 10 -0.26 9.94 -9.93
N GLN A 11 -0.92 10.35 -8.85
CA GLN A 11 -0.50 10.04 -7.49
C GLN A 11 -1.58 9.20 -6.81
N ILE A 12 -1.15 8.18 -6.07
CA ILE A 12 -2.06 7.27 -5.37
C ILE A 12 -1.82 7.41 -3.87
N LEU A 13 -2.91 7.60 -3.11
CA LEU A 13 -2.91 7.57 -1.65
C LEU A 13 -3.70 6.36 -1.17
N ILE A 14 -3.04 5.41 -0.52
CA ILE A 14 -3.65 4.22 0.08
C ILE A 14 -3.94 4.50 1.55
N LEU A 15 -5.22 4.56 1.91
CA LEU A 15 -5.66 4.79 3.29
C LEU A 15 -5.75 3.48 4.06
N ALA A 16 -4.69 3.17 4.82
CA ALA A 16 -4.52 1.94 5.59
C ALA A 16 -4.51 2.17 7.12
N ALA A 17 -5.05 3.31 7.58
CA ALA A 17 -5.02 3.72 8.98
C ALA A 17 -6.20 3.21 9.85
N GLY A 18 -7.10 2.40 9.28
CA GLY A 18 -8.26 1.87 10.00
C GLY A 18 -7.88 0.80 11.04
N LYS A 19 -8.48 0.87 12.23
CA LYS A 19 -8.23 -0.09 13.33
C LYS A 19 -8.69 -1.52 13.03
N GLY A 20 -9.64 -1.73 12.12
CA GLY A 20 -10.10 -3.07 11.74
C GLY A 20 -10.84 -3.82 12.86
N THR A 21 -11.53 -3.12 13.76
CA THR A 21 -12.12 -3.67 15.00
C THR A 21 -13.07 -4.85 14.80
N ARG A 22 -13.76 -4.92 13.67
CA ARG A 22 -14.66 -6.04 13.35
C ARG A 22 -13.94 -7.37 13.11
N MET A 23 -12.62 -7.35 12.92
CA MET A 23 -11.84 -8.57 12.74
C MET A 23 -11.37 -9.19 14.06
N ASN A 24 -11.52 -8.46 15.17
CA ASN A 24 -11.17 -8.92 16.52
C ASN A 24 -9.81 -9.66 16.58
N SER A 25 -8.78 -9.04 16.03
CA SER A 25 -7.44 -9.60 15.88
C SER A 25 -6.40 -8.54 16.24
N ASP A 26 -5.32 -8.97 16.89
CA ASP A 26 -4.17 -8.11 17.19
C ASP A 26 -3.39 -7.75 15.92
N THR A 27 -3.56 -8.55 14.86
CA THR A 27 -2.99 -8.24 13.56
C THR A 27 -3.84 -7.16 12.90
N PRO A 28 -3.23 -6.08 12.37
CA PRO A 28 -3.97 -5.10 11.58
C PRO A 28 -4.69 -5.73 10.40
N LYS A 29 -5.89 -5.23 10.05
CA LYS A 29 -6.66 -5.71 8.89
C LYS A 29 -5.77 -5.84 7.66
N VAL A 30 -5.05 -4.78 7.31
CA VAL A 30 -4.25 -4.69 6.08
C VAL A 30 -3.11 -5.72 5.98
N LEU A 31 -2.65 -6.29 7.10
CA LEU A 31 -1.62 -7.34 7.14
C LEU A 31 -2.18 -8.76 7.03
N HIS A 32 -3.49 -8.95 7.16
CA HIS A 32 -4.05 -10.28 7.03
C HIS A 32 -3.83 -10.82 5.62
N LYS A 33 -3.43 -12.08 5.54
CA LYS A 33 -3.14 -12.75 4.28
C LYS A 33 -4.42 -13.15 3.57
N VAL A 34 -4.43 -12.93 2.26
CA VAL A 34 -5.44 -13.39 1.31
C VAL A 34 -4.67 -14.04 0.15
N ALA A 35 -4.94 -15.32 -0.11
CA ALA A 35 -4.22 -16.09 -1.14
C ALA A 35 -2.68 -16.01 -1.02
N GLY A 36 -2.16 -16.12 0.21
CA GLY A 36 -0.71 -16.14 0.48
C GLY A 36 -0.02 -14.78 0.68
N SER A 37 -0.63 -13.69 0.22
CA SER A 37 -0.08 -12.31 0.33
C SER A 37 -0.94 -11.42 1.21
N SER A 38 -0.36 -10.39 1.84
CA SER A 38 -1.16 -9.47 2.67
C SER A 38 -2.16 -8.67 1.83
N MET A 39 -3.28 -8.26 2.42
CA MET A 39 -4.27 -7.43 1.70
C MET A 39 -3.66 -6.15 1.13
N ILE A 40 -2.72 -5.52 1.84
CA ILE A 40 -2.06 -4.30 1.34
C ILE A 40 -1.11 -4.56 0.18
N ASP A 41 -0.44 -5.72 0.14
CA ASP A 41 0.41 -6.09 -1.00
C ASP A 41 -0.42 -6.17 -2.28
N HIS A 42 -1.61 -6.78 -2.22
CA HIS A 42 -2.52 -6.83 -3.37
C HIS A 42 -2.86 -5.43 -3.90
N VAL A 43 -3.16 -4.49 -3.01
CA VAL A 43 -3.47 -3.10 -3.39
C VAL A 43 -2.25 -2.41 -4.00
N ILE A 44 -1.08 -2.54 -3.38
CA ILE A 44 0.17 -1.94 -3.89
C ILE A 44 0.52 -2.50 -5.26
N GLN A 45 0.44 -3.82 -5.46
CA GLN A 45 0.74 -4.46 -6.73
C GLN A 45 -0.18 -3.94 -7.84
N LYS A 46 -1.48 -3.82 -7.59
CA LYS A 46 -2.43 -3.27 -8.57
C LYS A 46 -2.19 -1.78 -8.82
N ALA A 47 -1.89 -1.00 -7.78
CA ALA A 47 -1.55 0.42 -7.92
C ALA A 47 -0.31 0.64 -8.79
N LYS A 48 0.72 -0.22 -8.68
CA LYS A 48 1.93 -0.15 -9.51
C LYS A 48 1.65 -0.35 -11.00
N LEU A 49 0.65 -1.16 -11.38
CA LEU A 49 0.28 -1.39 -12.78
C LEU A 49 -0.25 -0.13 -13.48
N LEU A 50 -0.64 0.90 -12.73
CA LEU A 50 -1.10 2.18 -13.26
C LEU A 50 0.08 3.15 -13.54
N ASN A 51 1.32 2.70 -13.31
CA ASN A 51 2.55 3.48 -13.47
C ASN A 51 2.50 4.88 -12.81
N PRO A 52 2.01 5.02 -11.55
CA PRO A 52 1.87 6.32 -10.92
C PRO A 52 3.24 6.98 -10.68
N SER A 53 3.28 8.31 -10.69
CA SER A 53 4.45 9.09 -10.27
C SER A 53 4.78 8.88 -8.79
N LYS A 54 3.78 8.63 -7.95
CA LYS A 54 3.97 8.42 -6.51
C LYS A 54 2.87 7.54 -5.92
N ILE A 55 3.24 6.65 -5.01
CA ILE A 55 2.33 5.92 -4.13
C ILE A 55 2.66 6.29 -2.69
N SER A 56 1.69 6.84 -1.98
CA SER A 56 1.79 7.15 -0.55
C SER A 56 0.83 6.26 0.24
N ILE A 57 1.24 5.81 1.41
CA ILE A 57 0.40 4.97 2.27
C ILE A 57 0.22 5.68 3.61
N MET A 58 -1.03 5.99 3.94
CA MET A 58 -1.37 6.52 5.25
C MET A 58 -1.61 5.35 6.21
N ILE A 59 -0.84 5.29 7.28
CA ILE A 59 -0.95 4.26 8.32
C ILE A 59 -1.23 4.93 9.66
N ASN A 60 -1.89 4.20 10.57
CA ASN A 60 -2.00 4.65 11.96
C ASN A 60 -0.62 4.58 12.62
N LYS A 61 -0.29 5.52 13.51
CA LYS A 61 0.97 5.50 14.27
C LYS A 61 1.17 4.18 15.04
N ASN A 62 0.09 3.58 15.51
CA ASN A 62 0.12 2.33 16.27
C ASN A 62 0.42 1.11 15.38
N LEU A 63 0.35 1.27 14.06
CA LEU A 63 0.66 0.26 13.05
C LEU A 63 2.13 0.37 12.59
N LEU A 64 3.05 0.78 13.48
CA LEU A 64 4.47 0.91 13.15
C LEU A 64 5.08 -0.40 12.62
N VAL A 65 4.53 -1.55 13.02
CA VAL A 65 4.88 -2.89 12.52
C VAL A 65 4.76 -3.01 11.00
N LEU A 66 3.94 -2.18 10.35
CA LEU A 66 3.82 -2.13 8.89
C LEU A 66 5.11 -1.66 8.20
N LYS A 67 5.94 -0.84 8.86
CA LYS A 67 7.19 -0.36 8.26
C LYS A 67 8.17 -1.50 7.96
N ASN A 68 8.19 -2.52 8.81
CA ASN A 68 9.11 -3.64 8.66
C ASN A 68 8.58 -4.73 7.70
N ASN A 69 7.26 -4.77 7.47
CA ASN A 69 6.60 -5.84 6.72
C ASN A 69 6.13 -5.42 5.32
N ILE A 70 6.07 -4.12 5.04
CA ILE A 70 5.68 -3.63 3.72
C ILE A 70 6.95 -3.21 2.96
N PRO A 71 7.29 -3.88 1.85
CA PRO A 71 8.55 -3.64 1.13
C PRO A 71 8.71 -2.22 0.59
N ILE A 72 7.63 -1.44 0.51
CA ILE A 72 7.66 -0.04 0.04
C ILE A 72 8.35 0.92 1.03
N PHE A 73 8.54 0.52 2.30
CA PHE A 73 9.24 1.34 3.30
C PHE A 73 10.75 1.05 3.39
N ASN A 74 11.24 0.03 2.66
CA ASN A 74 12.67 -0.31 2.59
C ASN A 74 13.34 0.25 1.32
N CYS A 75 12.70 1.21 0.63
CA CYS A 75 13.31 1.98 -0.45
C CYS A 75 13.70 3.37 0.02
#